data_AF-I0K5P5-F1
#
_entry.id   AF-I0K5P5-F1
#
_cell.length_a   1.000
_cell.length_b   1.000
_cell.length_c   1.000
_cell.angle_alpha   90.00
_cell.angle_beta   90.00
_cell.angle_gamma   90.00
#
_symmetry.space_group_name_H-M   'P 1'
#
loop_
_entity.id
_entity.type
_entity.pdbx_description
1 polymer ?
#
loop_
_entity_poly.entity_id
_entity_poly.type
_entity_poly.pdbx_seq_one_letter_code
_entity_poly.pdbx_strand_id
1 'polypeptide(L)'
;MKPNLLLFLLVAASTATVAQTRQMAKPGEEVHVWAYPVKAGKQKQYEHFVHDIFWPGAKKLPAAGQRVFRQTRVLHPTRANADGTYTYLFIMDPYIKGEDYDIESLVKKMYGAKQGAAHYKLFADAVVSGKDVGYRVTQSNE
;
A
#
# COMPACT_ATOMS: atom_id res chain seq x y z
N MET A 1 9.12 5.96 64.36
CA MET A 1 8.05 6.06 63.35
C MET A 1 8.70 6.01 61.96
N LYS A 2 8.27 5.06 61.12
CA LYS A 2 8.88 4.75 59.81
C LYS A 2 8.42 5.77 58.73
N PRO A 3 9.25 6.12 57.74
CA PRO A 3 8.84 6.97 56.63
C PRO A 3 7.99 6.16 55.64
N ASN A 4 6.86 6.74 55.20
CA ASN A 4 6.01 6.18 54.16
C ASN A 4 6.68 6.39 52.79
N LEU A 5 7.07 5.29 52.16
CA LEU A 5 7.56 5.25 50.79
C LEU A 5 6.35 5.29 49.84
N LEU A 6 6.17 6.41 49.12
CA LEU A 6 5.22 6.48 48.00
C LEU A 6 5.75 5.64 46.83
N LEU A 7 5.01 4.61 46.44
CA LEU A 7 5.28 3.79 45.27
C LEU A 7 4.52 4.37 44.06
N PHE A 8 5.23 4.97 43.11
CA PHE A 8 4.69 5.34 41.80
C PHE A 8 4.71 4.11 40.89
N LEU A 9 3.55 3.54 40.59
CA LEU A 9 3.39 2.52 39.55
C LEU A 9 3.20 3.22 38.20
N LEU A 10 4.28 3.34 37.42
CA LEU A 10 4.22 3.70 36.00
C LEU A 10 3.78 2.46 35.21
N VAL A 11 2.50 2.40 34.80
CA VAL A 11 2.03 1.38 33.85
C VAL A 11 2.36 1.89 32.44
N ALA A 12 3.48 1.42 31.88
CA ALA A 12 3.77 1.61 30.48
C ALA A 12 2.83 0.70 29.66
N ALA A 13 1.75 1.26 29.13
CA ALA A 13 0.90 0.57 28.17
C ALA A 13 1.66 0.43 26.84
N SER A 14 2.31 -0.72 26.64
CA SER A 14 2.87 -1.08 25.34
C SER A 14 1.71 -1.32 24.37
N THR A 15 1.46 -0.37 23.46
CA THR A 15 0.57 -0.62 22.31
C THR A 15 1.28 -1.58 21.37
N ALA A 16 1.15 -2.88 21.62
CA ALA A 16 1.52 -3.88 20.64
C ALA A 16 0.60 -3.69 19.43
N THR A 17 1.15 -3.22 18.32
CA THR A 17 0.44 -3.15 17.05
C THR A 17 0.15 -4.58 16.62
N VAL A 18 -1.09 -5.04 16.82
CA VAL A 18 -1.53 -6.33 16.30
C VAL A 18 -1.45 -6.24 14.79
N ALA A 19 -0.52 -7.00 14.19
CA ALA A 19 -0.46 -7.14 12.75
C ALA A 19 -1.79 -7.74 12.29
N GLN A 20 -2.58 -6.96 11.54
CA GLN A 20 -3.87 -7.41 11.05
C GLN A 20 -3.63 -8.54 10.05
N THR A 21 -4.07 -9.76 10.39
CA THR A 21 -3.98 -10.92 9.51
C THR A 21 -4.81 -10.67 8.25
N ARG A 22 -4.15 -10.62 7.10
CA ARG A 22 -4.82 -10.54 5.79
C ARG A 22 -5.30 -11.93 5.40
N GLN A 23 -6.52 -12.02 4.88
CA GLN A 23 -6.98 -13.25 4.25
C GLN A 23 -6.28 -13.40 2.90
N MET A 24 -5.64 -14.53 2.63
CA MET A 24 -5.10 -14.84 1.30
C MET A 24 -6.21 -15.40 0.39
N ALA A 25 -6.02 -15.29 -0.92
CA ALA A 25 -6.90 -15.91 -1.89
C ALA A 25 -6.97 -17.42 -1.64
N LYS A 26 -8.16 -17.97 -1.73
CA LYS A 26 -8.43 -19.41 -1.72
C LYS A 26 -8.31 -19.96 -3.14
N PRO A 27 -8.09 -21.28 -3.30
CA PRO A 27 -8.14 -21.90 -4.61
C PRO A 27 -9.37 -21.47 -5.42
N GLY A 28 -9.14 -21.07 -6.68
CA GLY A 28 -10.20 -20.56 -7.57
C GLY A 28 -10.53 -19.07 -7.41
N GLU A 29 -10.05 -18.38 -6.37
CA GLU A 29 -10.19 -16.93 -6.25
C GLU A 29 -9.17 -16.19 -7.11
N GLU A 30 -9.55 -15.01 -7.62
CA GLU A 30 -8.68 -14.17 -8.43
C GLU A 30 -7.60 -13.50 -7.58
N VAL A 31 -6.37 -13.46 -8.10
CA VAL A 31 -5.29 -12.61 -7.62
C VAL A 31 -4.90 -11.69 -8.77
N HIS A 32 -4.82 -10.39 -8.51
CA HIS A 32 -4.35 -9.42 -9.49
C HIS A 32 -2.99 -8.89 -9.04
N VAL A 33 -2.03 -8.85 -9.95
CA VAL A 33 -0.70 -8.28 -9.71
C VAL A 33 -0.50 -7.13 -10.69
N TRP A 34 -0.24 -5.93 -10.18
CA TRP A 34 0.14 -4.79 -11.00
C TRP A 34 1.61 -4.46 -10.78
N ALA A 35 2.38 -4.52 -11.85
CA ALA A 35 3.79 -4.20 -11.87
C ALA A 35 3.98 -2.76 -12.34
N TYR A 36 4.62 -1.93 -11.52
CA TYR A 36 4.95 -0.54 -11.84
C TYR A 36 6.48 -0.39 -12.00
N PRO A 37 7.00 -0.34 -13.23
CA PRO A 37 8.39 0.03 -13.46
C PRO A 37 8.60 1.50 -13.07
N VAL A 38 9.53 1.73 -12.13
CA VAL A 38 9.94 3.05 -11.68
C VAL A 38 11.26 3.42 -12.33
N LYS A 39 11.36 4.65 -12.82
CA LYS A 39 12.56 5.20 -13.47
C LYS A 39 13.77 5.13 -12.53
N ALA A 40 14.96 4.92 -13.10
CA ALA A 40 16.22 5.02 -12.36
C ALA A 40 16.31 6.38 -11.63
N GLY A 41 16.69 6.36 -10.35
CA GLY A 41 16.80 7.56 -9.51
C GLY A 41 15.49 8.13 -8.97
N LYS A 42 14.33 7.53 -9.28
CA LYS A 42 13.01 7.97 -8.81
C LYS A 42 12.41 7.12 -7.70
N GLN A 43 13.14 6.13 -7.18
CA GLN A 43 12.69 5.21 -6.14
C GLN A 43 12.24 5.96 -4.89
N LYS A 44 13.05 6.88 -4.36
CA LYS A 44 12.69 7.67 -3.17
C LYS A 44 11.41 8.49 -3.36
N GLN A 45 11.21 9.06 -4.55
CA GLN A 45 9.99 9.80 -4.87
C GLN A 45 8.77 8.87 -4.90
N TYR A 46 8.92 7.70 -5.51
CA TYR A 46 7.86 6.69 -5.58
C TYR A 46 7.53 6.12 -4.20
N GLU A 47 8.53 5.76 -3.41
CA GLU A 47 8.38 5.23 -2.05
C GLU A 47 7.76 6.28 -1.12
N HIS A 48 8.15 7.56 -1.24
CA HIS A 48 7.48 8.65 -0.52
C HIS A 48 5.99 8.72 -0.89
N PHE A 49 5.66 8.68 -2.19
CA PHE A 49 4.27 8.64 -2.61
C PHE A 49 3.53 7.43 -2.01
N VAL A 50 4.10 6.22 -2.07
CA VAL A 50 3.43 5.01 -1.59
C VAL A 50 3.28 5.02 -0.07
N HIS A 51 4.36 5.21 0.67
CA HIS A 51 4.43 4.96 2.12
C HIS A 51 4.01 6.14 2.98
N ASP A 52 4.21 7.37 2.51
CA ASP A 52 3.94 8.56 3.32
C ASP A 52 2.62 9.22 2.92
N ILE A 53 2.15 8.99 1.69
CA ILE A 53 0.95 9.62 1.14
C ILE A 53 -0.14 8.58 0.88
N PHE A 54 0.06 7.66 -0.06
CA PHE A 54 -0.99 6.81 -0.59
C PHE A 54 -1.53 5.83 0.45
N TRP A 55 -0.66 5.03 1.06
CA TRP A 55 -1.07 4.04 2.07
C TRP A 55 -1.66 4.68 3.33
N PRO A 56 -1.00 5.68 3.96
CA PRO A 56 -1.58 6.36 5.11
C PRO A 56 -2.87 7.12 4.79
N GLY A 57 -3.01 7.60 3.55
CA GLY A 57 -4.19 8.28 3.04
C GLY A 57 -5.44 7.42 3.04
N ALA A 58 -5.30 6.09 2.95
CA ALA A 58 -6.41 5.13 2.96
C ALA A 58 -7.39 5.32 4.13
N LYS A 59 -6.91 5.77 5.30
CA LYS A 59 -7.77 6.04 6.47
C LYS A 59 -8.83 7.13 6.24
N LYS A 60 -8.68 7.93 5.20
CA LYS A 60 -9.63 8.99 4.79
C LYS A 60 -10.77 8.45 3.91
N LEU A 61 -10.67 7.20 3.46
CA LEU A 61 -11.71 6.55 2.65
C LEU A 61 -12.81 5.93 3.54
N PRO A 62 -14.02 5.71 3.00
CA PRO A 62 -15.02 4.85 3.62
C PRO A 62 -14.51 3.40 3.80
N ALA A 63 -15.21 2.61 4.62
CA ALA A 63 -14.80 1.25 4.99
C ALA A 63 -14.52 0.32 3.79
N ALA A 64 -15.31 0.44 2.72
CA ALA A 64 -15.12 -0.30 1.47
C ALA A 64 -13.77 0.03 0.81
N GLY A 65 -13.46 1.33 0.65
CA GLY A 65 -12.19 1.79 0.12
C GLY A 65 -11.00 1.38 0.98
N GLN A 66 -11.14 1.40 2.31
CA GLN A 66 -10.08 0.91 3.21
C GLN A 66 -9.84 -0.60 3.07
N ARG A 67 -10.85 -1.40 2.69
CA ARG A 67 -10.71 -2.85 2.51
C ARG A 67 -9.72 -3.18 1.39
N VAL A 68 -9.72 -2.41 0.31
CA VAL A 68 -8.76 -2.54 -0.80
C VAL A 68 -7.32 -2.47 -0.30
N PHE A 69 -6.99 -1.47 0.53
CA PHE A 69 -5.64 -1.29 1.09
C PHE A 69 -5.25 -2.37 2.08
N ARG A 70 -6.20 -2.84 2.90
CA ARG A 70 -5.95 -3.96 3.81
C ARG A 70 -5.63 -5.24 3.04
N GLN A 71 -6.29 -5.46 1.91
CA GLN A 71 -6.13 -6.66 1.10
C GLN A 71 -4.92 -6.61 0.16
N THR A 72 -4.49 -5.41 -0.24
CA THR A 72 -3.38 -5.24 -1.17
C THR A 72 -2.04 -5.27 -0.44
N ARG A 73 -1.05 -5.93 -1.04
CA ARG A 73 0.35 -5.92 -0.59
C ARG A 73 1.18 -5.12 -1.59
N VAL A 74 2.18 -4.40 -1.09
CA VAL A 74 3.20 -3.77 -1.94
C VAL A 74 4.53 -4.49 -1.72
N LEU A 75 5.13 -5.01 -2.79
CA LEU A 75 6.46 -5.59 -2.75
C LEU A 75 7.47 -4.65 -3.42
N HIS A 76 8.63 -4.53 -2.78
CA HIS A 76 9.73 -3.72 -3.27
C HIS A 76 10.66 -4.56 -4.14
N PRO A 77 11.24 -3.99 -5.20
CA PRO A 77 12.31 -4.63 -5.94
C PRO A 77 13.56 -4.76 -5.06
N THR A 78 14.23 -5.90 -5.13
CA THR A 78 15.51 -6.14 -4.44
C THR A 78 16.71 -5.65 -5.24
N ARG A 79 16.52 -5.38 -6.55
CA ARG A 79 17.54 -4.88 -7.48
C ARG A 79 16.92 -4.18 -8.68
N ALA A 80 17.73 -3.44 -9.42
CA ALA A 80 17.33 -2.89 -10.72
C ALA A 80 17.11 -3.99 -11.77
N ASN A 81 16.24 -3.70 -12.73
CA ASN A 81 16.12 -4.40 -14.00
C ASN A 81 17.33 -4.10 -14.91
N ALA A 82 17.46 -4.83 -16.02
CA ALA A 82 18.56 -4.65 -16.98
C ALA A 82 18.60 -3.25 -17.61
N ASP A 83 17.45 -2.58 -17.73
CA ASP A 83 17.32 -1.20 -18.23
C ASP A 83 17.49 -0.13 -17.13
N GLY A 84 17.87 -0.55 -15.91
CA GLY A 84 18.06 0.33 -14.75
C GLY A 84 16.78 0.74 -14.03
N THR A 85 15.60 0.32 -14.49
CA THR A 85 14.32 0.56 -13.80
C THR A 85 14.16 -0.34 -12.57
N TYR A 86 13.22 0.00 -11.70
CA TYR A 86 12.92 -0.74 -10.47
C TYR A 86 11.43 -1.08 -10.44
N THR A 87 11.06 -2.37 -10.51
CA THR A 87 9.65 -2.77 -10.57
C THR A 87 9.07 -3.03 -9.19
N TYR A 88 8.08 -2.23 -8.80
CA TYR A 88 7.28 -2.44 -7.59
C TYR A 88 6.03 -3.24 -7.95
N LEU A 89 5.58 -4.10 -7.05
CA LEU A 89 4.41 -4.95 -7.28
C LEU A 89 3.31 -4.63 -6.30
N PHE A 90 2.12 -4.35 -6.82
CA PHE A 90 0.89 -4.27 -6.04
C PHE A 90 0.14 -5.58 -6.24
N ILE A 91 -0.14 -6.30 -5.15
CA ILE A 91 -0.74 -7.63 -5.19
C ILE A 91 -2.08 -7.57 -4.46
N MET A 92 -3.17 -7.70 -5.20
CA MET A 92 -4.53 -7.82 -4.68
C MET A 92 -4.87 -9.30 -4.51
N ASP A 93 -4.78 -9.79 -3.27
CA ASP A 93 -4.79 -11.23 -2.96
C ASP A 93 -5.70 -11.51 -1.74
N PRO A 94 -7.01 -11.80 -1.94
CA PRO A 94 -7.70 -11.89 -3.23
C PRO A 94 -8.05 -10.52 -3.84
N TYR A 95 -8.25 -10.52 -5.16
CA TYR A 95 -8.89 -9.41 -5.86
C TYR A 95 -10.36 -9.30 -5.45
N ILE A 96 -10.76 -8.08 -5.10
CA ILE A 96 -12.12 -7.79 -4.69
C ILE A 96 -12.88 -7.15 -5.85
N LYS A 97 -13.78 -7.90 -6.46
CA LYS A 97 -14.59 -7.45 -7.61
C LYS A 97 -15.46 -6.24 -7.25
N GLY A 98 -15.47 -5.24 -8.13
CA GLY A 98 -16.31 -4.05 -8.02
C GLY A 98 -15.75 -2.93 -7.15
N GLU A 99 -14.59 -3.14 -6.53
CA GLU A 99 -13.89 -2.08 -5.80
C GLU A 99 -13.04 -1.21 -6.72
N ASP A 100 -12.69 -0.02 -6.23
CA ASP A 100 -11.83 0.93 -6.93
C ASP A 100 -10.35 0.68 -6.59
N TYR A 101 -9.54 0.45 -7.63
CA TYR A 101 -8.09 0.27 -7.57
C TYR A 101 -7.33 1.35 -8.33
N ASP A 102 -8.02 2.32 -8.92
CA ASP A 102 -7.38 3.38 -9.69
C ASP A 102 -6.68 4.36 -8.75
N ILE A 103 -5.36 4.45 -8.87
CA ILE A 103 -4.53 5.25 -7.94
C ILE A 103 -4.95 6.73 -7.98
N GLU A 104 -5.24 7.29 -9.15
CA GLU A 104 -5.65 8.69 -9.30
C GLU A 104 -7.00 8.97 -8.63
N SER A 105 -8.01 8.13 -8.90
CA SER A 105 -9.32 8.16 -8.28
C SER A 105 -9.22 8.08 -6.75
N LEU A 106 -8.44 7.12 -6.25
CA LEU A 106 -8.25 6.90 -4.82
C LEU A 106 -7.61 8.11 -4.13
N VAL A 107 -6.53 8.69 -4.69
CA VAL A 107 -5.92 9.89 -4.06
C VAL A 107 -6.82 11.11 -4.13
N LYS A 108 -7.63 11.26 -5.18
CA LYS A 108 -8.64 12.34 -5.25
C LYS A 108 -9.74 12.15 -4.20
N LYS A 109 -10.17 10.92 -3.93
CA LYS A 109 -11.13 10.62 -2.84
C LYS A 109 -10.52 10.89 -1.46
N MET A 110 -9.24 10.62 -1.27
CA MET A 110 -8.54 10.87 0.00
C MET A 110 -8.29 12.35 0.28
N TYR A 111 -7.89 13.14 -0.72
CA TYR A 111 -7.35 14.49 -0.53
C TYR A 111 -8.13 15.60 -1.26
N GLY A 112 -9.19 15.25 -1.98
CA GLY A 112 -9.90 16.16 -2.88
C GLY A 112 -9.17 16.35 -4.22
N ALA A 113 -9.85 16.97 -5.19
CA ALA A 113 -9.38 17.03 -6.58
C ALA A 113 -7.99 17.68 -6.74
N LYS A 114 -7.78 18.86 -6.14
CA LYS A 114 -6.54 19.65 -6.32
C LYS A 114 -5.34 18.96 -5.68
N GLN A 115 -5.43 18.61 -4.40
CA GLN A 115 -4.33 17.98 -3.68
C GLN A 115 -4.11 16.54 -4.16
N GLY A 116 -5.19 15.79 -4.44
CA GLY A 116 -5.11 14.46 -5.03
C GLY A 116 -4.36 14.44 -6.36
N ALA A 117 -4.63 15.41 -7.26
CA ALA A 117 -3.89 15.53 -8.51
C ALA A 117 -2.39 15.82 -8.30
N ALA A 118 -2.05 16.67 -7.33
CA ALA A 118 -0.65 16.94 -6.98
C ALA A 118 0.06 15.69 -6.43
N HIS A 119 -0.61 14.91 -5.58
CA HIS A 119 -0.08 13.63 -5.08
C HIS A 119 0.07 12.61 -6.21
N TYR A 120 -0.95 12.47 -7.07
CA TYR A 120 -0.90 11.56 -8.22
C TYR A 120 0.26 11.89 -9.16
N LYS A 121 0.57 13.19 -9.34
CA LYS A 121 1.71 13.61 -10.16
C LYS A 121 3.04 13.04 -9.64
N LEU A 122 3.24 12.90 -8.33
CA LEU A 122 4.45 12.28 -7.77
C LEU A 122 4.60 10.83 -8.23
N PHE A 123 3.50 10.08 -8.27
CA PHE A 123 3.46 8.72 -8.79
C PHE A 123 3.72 8.69 -10.30
N ALA A 124 2.92 9.44 -11.07
CA ALA A 124 2.97 9.46 -12.53
C ALA A 124 4.35 9.90 -13.07
N ASP A 125 5.00 10.86 -12.42
CA ASP A 125 6.33 11.33 -12.80
C ASP A 125 7.42 10.28 -12.51
N ALA A 126 7.23 9.43 -11.50
CA ALA A 126 8.20 8.41 -11.09
C ALA A 126 8.12 7.13 -11.94
N VAL A 127 6.91 6.71 -12.33
CA VAL A 127 6.70 5.51 -13.14
C VAL A 127 7.08 5.72 -14.61
N VAL A 128 7.48 4.64 -15.28
CA VAL A 128 7.68 4.64 -16.73
C VAL A 128 6.31 4.57 -17.41
N SER A 129 5.87 5.67 -18.01
CA SER A 129 4.54 5.80 -18.62
C SER A 129 4.28 4.71 -19.66
N GLY A 130 3.13 4.03 -19.55
CA GLY A 130 2.69 3.00 -20.49
C GLY A 130 3.50 1.71 -20.46
N LYS A 131 4.27 1.47 -19.38
CA LYS A 131 5.04 0.25 -19.17
C LYS A 131 4.59 -0.56 -17.97
N ASP A 132 3.55 -0.14 -17.28
CA ASP A 132 2.92 -0.93 -16.24
C ASP A 132 2.26 -2.18 -16.83
N VAL A 133 2.31 -3.28 -16.08
CA VAL A 133 1.83 -4.59 -16.54
C VAL A 133 0.91 -5.18 -15.48
N GLY A 134 -0.30 -5.55 -15.89
CA GLY A 134 -1.26 -6.25 -15.05
C GLY A 134 -1.29 -7.74 -15.36
N TYR A 135 -1.19 -8.57 -14.33
CA TYR A 135 -1.46 -10.00 -14.39
C TYR A 135 -2.74 -10.30 -13.63
N ARG A 136 -3.68 -10.98 -14.30
CA ARG A 136 -4.92 -11.49 -13.68
C ARG A 136 -4.81 -12.99 -13.66
N VAL A 137 -4.68 -13.56 -12.47
CA VAL A 137 -4.42 -14.97 -12.27
C VAL A 137 -5.41 -15.54 -11.25
N THR A 138 -5.45 -16.85 -11.14
CA THR A 138 -6.30 -17.57 -10.18
C THR A 138 -5.40 -18.36 -9.24
N GLN A 139 -5.72 -18.35 -7.94
CA GLN A 139 -5.00 -19.13 -6.95
C GLN A 139 -5.14 -20.64 -7.26
N SER A 140 -4.01 -21.35 -7.27
CA SER A 140 -3.95 -22.80 -7.49
C SER A 140 -4.65 -23.58 -6.36
N ASN A 141 -5.00 -24.84 -6.65
CA ASN A 141 -5.55 -25.79 -5.68
C ASN A 141 -4.50 -26.41 -4.74
N GLU A 142 -3.23 -26.06 -4.94
CA GLU A 142 -2.06 -26.60 -4.23
C GLU A 142 -1.19 -25.46 -3.70
#